data_AF-A0A285VAH7-F1
#
_entry.id   AF-A0A285VAH7-F1
#
_cell.length_a   1.000
_cell.length_b   1.000
_cell.length_c   1.000
_cell.angle_alpha   90.00
_cell.angle_beta   90.00
_cell.angle_gamma   90.00
#
_symmetry.space_group_name_H-M   'P 1'
#
loop_
_entity.id
_entity.type
_entity.pdbx_description
1 polymer ?
#
loop_
_entity_poly.entity_id
_entity_poly.type
_entity_poly.pdbx_seq_one_letter_code
_entity_poly.pdbx_strand_id
1 'polypeptide(L)'
;MSTDDATREAARLLASLRSMRADSVPEAEHVLATLEHEPDHDALMGCAAVLEEIDARMPGGTLAGFVQVRLKTLAGMVNALLDGTTPTPPAA
;
A
#
# COMPACT_ATOMS: atom_id res chain seq x y z
N MET A 1 7.59 11.70 -4.91
CA MET A 1 6.99 10.39 -5.15
C MET A 1 5.56 10.61 -5.61
N SER A 2 5.11 9.95 -6.68
CA SER A 2 3.76 10.19 -7.23
C SER A 2 2.79 9.08 -6.87
N THR A 3 1.49 9.41 -6.89
CA THR A 3 0.41 8.44 -6.78
C THR A 3 0.52 7.35 -7.85
N ASP A 4 0.95 7.69 -9.08
CA ASP A 4 1.16 6.72 -10.16
C ASP A 4 2.16 5.61 -9.80
N ASP A 5 3.24 5.94 -9.10
CA ASP A 5 4.24 4.96 -8.68
C ASP A 5 3.66 4.01 -7.61
N ALA A 6 2.89 4.56 -6.66
CA ALA A 6 2.18 3.78 -5.65
C ALA A 6 1.12 2.86 -6.27
N THR A 7 0.33 3.36 -7.24
CA THR A 7 -0.66 2.59 -7.98
C THR A 7 -0.01 1.41 -8.73
N ARG A 8 1.13 1.65 -9.39
CA ARG A 8 1.88 0.58 -10.08
C ARG A 8 2.39 -0.49 -9.11
N GLU A 9 2.89 -0.10 -7.94
CA GLU A 9 3.36 -1.08 -6.95
C GLU A 9 2.20 -1.81 -6.27
N ALA A 10 1.05 -1.16 -6.05
CA ALA A 10 -0.19 -1.79 -5.60
C ALA A 10 -0.68 -2.86 -6.59
N ALA A 11 -0.65 -2.58 -7.89
CA ALA A 11 -1.01 -3.55 -8.91
C ALA A 11 -0.07 -4.77 -8.92
N ARG A 12 1.23 -4.57 -8.69
CA ARG A 12 2.23 -5.65 -8.59
C ARG A 12 2.06 -6.48 -7.32
N LEU A 13 1.78 -5.83 -6.20
CA LEU A 13 1.46 -6.50 -4.95
C LEU A 13 0.23 -7.38 -5.13
N LEU A 14 -0.85 -6.84 -5.70
CA LEU A 14 -2.09 -7.57 -5.98
C LEU A 14 -1.84 -8.79 -6.87
N ALA A 15 -1.07 -8.64 -7.95
CA ALA A 15 -0.71 -9.75 -8.83
C ALA A 15 0.07 -10.85 -8.09
N SER A 16 0.95 -10.46 -7.16
CA SER A 16 1.73 -11.40 -6.33
C SER A 16 0.83 -12.17 -5.35
N LEU A 17 -0.08 -11.47 -4.67
CA LEU A 17 -1.05 -12.06 -3.74
C LEU A 17 -2.01 -13.02 -4.45
N ARG A 18 -2.51 -12.64 -5.63
CA ARG A 18 -3.36 -13.52 -6.47
C ARG A 18 -2.62 -14.78 -6.88
N SER A 19 -1.35 -14.66 -7.27
CA SER A 19 -0.51 -15.81 -7.65
C SER A 19 -0.28 -16.78 -6.48
N MET A 20 -0.23 -16.26 -5.25
CA MET A 20 -0.13 -17.04 -4.02
C MET A 20 -1.48 -17.57 -3.52
N ARG A 21 -2.60 -17.15 -4.12
CA ARG A 21 -3.97 -17.38 -3.60
C ARG A 21 -4.11 -16.92 -2.15
N ALA A 22 -3.52 -15.76 -1.82
CA ALA A 22 -3.61 -15.19 -0.49
C ALA A 22 -5.04 -14.74 -0.18
N ASP A 23 -5.48 -14.92 1.06
CA ASP A 23 -6.81 -14.47 1.50
C ASP A 23 -6.94 -12.94 1.52
N SER A 24 -5.81 -12.23 1.48
CA SER A 24 -5.71 -10.76 1.51
C SER A 24 -5.86 -10.09 0.14
N VAL A 25 -6.29 -10.82 -0.89
CA VAL A 25 -6.50 -10.29 -2.25
C VAL A 25 -7.55 -9.17 -2.27
N PRO A 26 -8.74 -9.30 -1.66
CA PRO A 26 -9.75 -8.24 -1.65
C PRO A 26 -9.25 -6.93 -1.02
N GLU A 27 -8.45 -7.03 0.03
CA GLU A 27 -7.85 -5.90 0.73
C GLU A 27 -6.83 -5.17 -0.17
N ALA A 28 -6.01 -5.92 -0.90
CA ALA A 28 -5.09 -5.34 -1.87
C ALA A 28 -5.80 -4.75 -3.10
N GLU A 29 -6.94 -5.30 -3.51
CA GLU A 29 -7.81 -4.71 -4.54
C GLU A 29 -8.37 -3.37 -4.07
N HIS A 30 -8.80 -3.28 -2.81
CA HIS A 30 -9.29 -2.04 -2.23
C HIS A 30 -8.19 -0.96 -2.20
N VAL A 31 -6.97 -1.32 -1.75
CA VAL A 31 -5.84 -0.38 -1.76
C VAL A 31 -5.54 0.13 -3.18
N LEU A 32 -5.51 -0.76 -4.17
CA LEU A 32 -5.29 -0.37 -5.57
C LEU A 32 -6.39 0.58 -6.05
N ALA A 33 -7.66 0.22 -5.85
CA ALA A 33 -8.80 1.04 -6.27
C ALA A 33 -8.76 2.43 -5.64
N THR A 34 -8.41 2.52 -4.35
CA THR A 34 -8.26 3.80 -3.66
C THR A 34 -7.15 4.66 -4.27
N LEU A 35 -5.98 4.08 -4.54
CA LEU A 35 -4.85 4.80 -5.16
C LEU A 35 -5.13 5.26 -6.60
N GLU A 36 -6.00 4.56 -7.33
CA GLU A 36 -6.41 4.94 -8.70
C GLU A 36 -7.29 6.20 -8.76
N HIS A 37 -7.93 6.60 -7.66
CA HIS A 37 -8.93 7.68 -7.62
C HIS A 37 -8.44 8.96 -6.93
N GLU A 38 -7.14 9.28 -7.01
CA GLU A 38 -6.54 10.46 -6.35
C GLU A 38 -6.92 10.57 -4.87
N PRO A 39 -6.41 9.66 -4.02
CA PRO A 39 -6.85 9.56 -2.63
C PRO A 39 -6.49 10.80 -1.82
N ASP A 40 -7.41 11.20 -0.93
CA ASP A 40 -7.14 12.19 0.09
C ASP A 40 -6.35 11.59 1.27
N HIS A 41 -6.06 12.43 2.27
CA HIS A 41 -5.27 12.04 3.43
C HIS A 41 -5.90 10.88 4.22
N ASP A 42 -7.22 10.91 4.43
CA ASP A 42 -7.93 9.88 5.20
C ASP A 42 -7.94 8.55 4.44
N ALA A 43 -8.13 8.59 3.12
CA ALA A 43 -8.03 7.42 2.26
C ALA A 43 -6.62 6.80 2.29
N LEU A 44 -5.57 7.63 2.27
CA LEU A 44 -4.18 7.17 2.38
C LEU A 44 -3.89 6.55 3.77
N MET A 45 -4.43 7.12 4.85
CA MET A 45 -4.34 6.54 6.20
C MET A 45 -5.01 5.16 6.25
N GLY A 46 -6.19 5.02 5.63
CA GLY A 46 -6.87 3.74 5.48
C GLY A 46 -6.03 2.72 4.71
N CYS A 47 -5.40 3.12 3.59
CA CYS A 47 -4.49 2.25 2.85
C CYS A 47 -3.30 1.78 3.70
N ALA A 48 -2.69 2.68 4.49
CA ALA A 48 -1.57 2.32 5.36
C ALA A 48 -1.96 1.25 6.39
N ALA A 49 -3.13 1.41 7.04
CA ALA A 49 -3.66 0.44 8.00
C ALA A 49 -3.93 -0.93 7.35
N VAL A 50 -4.57 -0.93 6.17
CA VAL A 50 -4.83 -2.17 5.43
C VAL A 50 -3.52 -2.88 5.07
N LEU A 51 -2.50 -2.16 4.62
CA LEU A 51 -1.21 -2.76 4.29
C LEU A 51 -0.52 -3.39 5.50
N GLU A 52 -0.63 -2.77 6.69
CA GLU A 52 -0.13 -3.34 7.94
C GLU A 52 -0.86 -4.64 8.31
N GLU A 53 -2.19 -4.67 8.16
CA GLU A 53 -3.00 -5.88 8.40
C GLU A 53 -2.68 -7.02 7.42
N ILE A 54 -2.32 -6.69 6.18
CA ILE A 54 -1.84 -7.68 5.21
C ILE A 54 -0.47 -8.23 5.68
N ASP A 55 0.47 -7.37 6.09
CA ASP A 55 1.81 -7.82 6.56
C ASP A 55 1.69 -8.79 7.73
N ALA A 56 0.83 -8.45 8.70
CA ALA A 56 0.62 -9.22 9.93
C ALA A 56 0.07 -10.64 9.66
N ARG A 57 -0.64 -10.84 8.55
CA ARG A 57 -1.22 -12.13 8.15
C ARG A 57 -0.34 -12.91 7.17
N MET A 58 0.75 -12.33 6.67
CA MET A 58 1.59 -13.01 5.69
C MET A 58 2.21 -14.29 6.28
N PRO A 59 2.12 -15.44 5.57
CA PRO A 59 2.75 -16.66 6.01
C PRO A 59 4.29 -16.54 5.98
N GLY A 60 5.00 -17.39 6.70
CA GLY A 60 6.45 -17.49 6.58
C GLY A 60 6.91 -18.16 5.27
N GLY A 61 8.18 -18.01 4.93
CA GLY A 61 8.84 -18.71 3.82
C GLY A 61 9.31 -17.79 2.69
N THR A 62 10.12 -18.33 1.78
CA THR A 62 10.86 -17.52 0.79
C THR A 62 9.95 -16.74 -0.16
N LEU A 63 8.87 -17.37 -0.66
CA LEU A 63 7.92 -16.70 -1.57
C LEU A 63 7.18 -15.55 -0.86
N ALA A 64 6.73 -15.79 0.38
CA ALA A 64 6.09 -14.78 1.19
C ALA A 64 7.04 -13.63 1.54
N GLY A 65 8.32 -13.92 1.77
CA GLY A 65 9.35 -12.89 1.99
C GLY A 65 9.48 -11.92 0.81
N PHE A 66 9.42 -12.40 -0.44
CA PHE A 66 9.43 -11.51 -1.60
C PHE A 66 8.20 -10.60 -1.64
N VAL A 67 7.02 -11.12 -1.28
CA VAL A 67 5.78 -10.33 -1.23
C VAL A 67 5.81 -9.33 -0.08
N GLN A 68 6.34 -9.71 1.09
CA GLN A 68 6.54 -8.80 2.22
C GLN A 68 7.45 -7.63 1.88
N VAL A 69 8.51 -7.84 1.09
CA VAL A 69 9.36 -6.73 0.61
C VAL A 69 8.57 -5.76 -0.26
N ARG A 70 7.73 -6.26 -1.19
CA ARG A 70 6.86 -5.41 -2.02
C ARG A 70 5.83 -4.66 -1.18
N LEU A 71 5.22 -5.36 -0.23
CA LEU A 71 4.26 -4.78 0.69
C LEU A 71 4.87 -3.60 1.48
N LYS A 72 6.06 -3.80 2.06
CA LYS A 72 6.80 -2.75 2.78
C LYS A 72 7.21 -1.60 1.87
N THR A 73 7.55 -1.89 0.62
CA THR A 73 7.84 -0.87 -0.39
C THR A 73 6.61 0.00 -0.64
N LEU A 74 5.45 -0.61 -0.86
CA LEU A 74 4.19 0.10 -1.05
C LEU A 74 3.77 0.89 0.21
N ALA A 75 3.91 0.30 1.39
CA ALA A 75 3.61 0.99 2.66
C ALA A 75 4.50 2.23 2.83
N GLY A 76 5.79 2.13 2.50
CA GLY A 76 6.69 3.28 2.45
C GLY A 76 6.24 4.35 1.45
N MET A 77 5.69 3.94 0.30
CA MET A 77 5.15 4.86 -0.69
C MET A 77 3.88 5.57 -0.18
N VAL A 78 2.95 4.85 0.44
CA VAL A 78 1.74 5.45 1.03
C VAL A 78 2.13 6.43 2.15
N ASN A 79 3.08 6.08 3.01
CA ASN A 79 3.53 6.96 4.09
C ASN A 79 4.19 8.25 3.58
N ALA A 80 5.05 8.18 2.56
CA ALA A 80 5.62 9.43 2.04
C ALA A 80 4.66 10.22 1.13
N LEU A 81 3.54 9.64 0.67
CA LEU A 81 2.41 10.42 0.16
C LEU A 81 1.68 11.15 1.31
N LEU A 82 1.44 10.48 2.44
CA LEU A 82 0.85 11.09 3.64
C LEU A 82 1.68 12.29 4.13
N ASP A 83 3.01 12.14 4.23
CA ASP A 83 3.93 13.22 4.61
C ASP A 83 3.92 14.39 3.61
N GLY A 84 3.64 14.12 2.34
CA GLY A 84 3.51 15.14 1.30
C GLY A 84 2.18 15.89 1.31
N THR A 85 1.15 15.34 1.98
CA THR A 85 -0.18 15.95 2.11
C THR A 85 -0.36 16.81 3.37
N THR A 86 0.62 16.82 4.28
CA THR A 86 0.56 17.67 5.46
C THR A 86 0.72 19.13 5.06
N PRO A 87 -0.22 20.05 5.37
CA PRO A 87 -0.02 21.46 5.12
C PRO A 87 1.17 21.94 5.96
N THR A 88 2.19 22.51 5.31
CA THR A 88 3.28 23.19 6.03
C THR A 88 2.67 24.27 6.92
N PRO A 89 2.96 24.29 8.25
CA PRO A 89 2.42 25.32 9.13
C PRO A 89 2.87 26.71 8.63
N PRO A 90 2.02 27.74 8.74
CA PRO A 90 2.41 29.09 8.34
C PRO A 90 3.65 29.49 9.14
N ALA A 91 4.70 29.91 8.43
CA ALA A 91 5.88 30.48 9.05
C ALA A 91 5.45 31.69 9.88
N ALA A 92 5.72 31.65 11.18
CA ALA A 92 5.42 32.72 12.14
C ALA A 92 6.38 33.90 12.01
#